data_AF-A0A3B1IWJ6-F1
#
_entry.id   AF-A0A3B1IWJ6-F1
#
_cell.length_a   1.000
_cell.length_b   1.000
_cell.length_c   1.000
_cell.angle_alpha   90.00
_cell.angle_beta   90.00
_cell.angle_gamma   90.00
#
_symmetry.space_group_name_H-M   'P 1'
#
loop_
_entity.id
_entity.type
_entity.pdbx_description
1 polymer ?
#
loop_
_entity_poly.entity_id
_entity_poly.type
_entity_poly.pdbx_seq_one_letter_code
_entity_poly.pdbx_strand_id
1 'polypeptide(L)'
;MVNSPSPIFMVNSPSPIFMVNSPSPIFMVNSPSPIFMVNSPSPIFMVNSPSPIFMVNSPSPIFMVNSPSPIFMVNSPSPIFMVNSPSPIFMVNSPSPIFMVNSPSPIFMVNSPSPIFMVNSPSPIFMVNSPSPIFMVNSPSPIFMVNSPSPIFMVNRLRHYRLPSSLLCLQLRIVTPPMC
;
A
#
# COMPACT_ATOMS: atom_id res chain seq x y z
N MET A 1 33.07 0.48 -13.20
CA MET A 1 31.63 0.30 -12.88
C MET A 1 30.87 0.31 -14.19
N VAL A 2 30.44 -0.84 -14.68
CA VAL A 2 29.59 -0.90 -15.88
C VAL A 2 28.17 -0.60 -15.40
N ASN A 3 27.68 0.61 -15.67
CA ASN A 3 26.28 0.96 -15.52
C ASN A 3 25.49 0.13 -16.54
N SER A 4 25.05 -1.07 -16.14
CA SER A 4 24.07 -1.80 -16.93
C SER A 4 22.78 -0.97 -16.91
N PRO A 5 22.26 -0.53 -18.07
CA PRO A 5 21.07 0.31 -18.10
C PRO A 5 19.90 -0.47 -17.48
N SER A 6 19.15 0.20 -16.61
CA SER A 6 17.88 -0.28 -16.07
C SER A 6 16.95 -0.67 -17.23
N PRO A 7 16.48 -1.94 -17.33
CA PRO A 7 15.60 -2.34 -18.41
C PRO A 7 14.24 -1.64 -18.26
N ILE A 8 13.74 -1.09 -19.37
CA ILE A 8 12.44 -0.45 -19.45
C ILE A 8 11.51 -1.37 -20.25
N PHE A 9 10.43 -1.80 -19.62
CA PHE A 9 9.39 -2.61 -20.24
C PHE A 9 8.16 -1.75 -20.55
N MET A 10 7.87 -1.54 -21.82
CA MET A 10 6.62 -0.93 -22.29
C MET A 10 5.74 -2.00 -22.90
N VAL A 11 4.58 -2.26 -22.29
CA VAL A 11 3.72 -3.38 -22.72
C VAL A 11 2.27 -2.96 -22.83
N ASN A 12 1.73 -3.23 -24.02
CA ASN A 12 0.31 -3.14 -24.37
C ASN A 12 -0.13 -4.51 -24.88
N SER A 13 -0.43 -5.43 -23.97
CA SER A 13 -0.89 -6.78 -24.29
C SER A 13 -2.02 -7.17 -23.34
N PRO A 14 -2.91 -8.12 -23.71
CA PRO A 14 -4.11 -8.39 -22.91
C PRO A 14 -3.82 -8.88 -21.48
N SER A 15 -2.83 -9.75 -21.31
CA SER A 15 -2.55 -10.39 -20.01
C SER A 15 -1.08 -10.81 -19.90
N PRO A 16 -0.14 -9.85 -19.88
CA PRO A 16 1.28 -10.18 -19.82
C PRO A 16 1.65 -10.77 -18.45
N ILE A 17 2.57 -11.73 -18.47
CA ILE A 17 3.22 -12.24 -17.27
C ILE A 17 4.69 -11.83 -17.33
N PHE A 18 5.14 -11.08 -16.32
CA PHE A 18 6.52 -10.65 -16.18
C PHE A 18 7.20 -11.48 -15.10
N MET A 19 8.29 -12.14 -15.47
CA MET A 19 9.26 -12.74 -14.54
C MET A 19 10.59 -12.02 -14.74
N VAL A 20 10.95 -11.14 -13.80
CA VAL A 20 12.12 -10.26 -13.98
C VAL A 20 13.07 -10.36 -12.81
N ASN A 21 14.31 -10.70 -13.16
CA ASN A 21 15.48 -10.73 -12.29
C ASN A 21 16.54 -9.81 -12.89
N SER A 22 16.36 -8.50 -12.73
CA SER A 22 17.27 -7.49 -13.30
C SER A 22 17.53 -6.39 -12.29
N PRO A 23 18.66 -5.67 -12.39
CA PRO A 23 18.86 -4.46 -11.59
C PRO A 23 17.83 -3.40 -12.00
N SER A 24 17.01 -2.98 -11.04
CA SER A 24 16.17 -1.76 -11.12
C SER A 24 15.30 -1.63 -12.38
N PRO A 25 14.43 -2.61 -12.74
CA PRO A 25 13.56 -2.53 -13.90
C PRO A 25 12.49 -1.45 -13.75
N ILE A 26 12.08 -0.86 -14.88
CA ILE A 26 10.95 0.06 -14.94
C ILE A 26 9.87 -0.56 -15.82
N PHE A 27 8.66 -0.73 -15.27
CA PHE A 27 7.50 -1.24 -15.98
C PHE A 27 6.51 -0.13 -16.26
N MET A 28 6.16 0.06 -17.53
CA MET A 28 5.07 0.90 -18.00
C MET A 28 4.06 0.02 -18.73
N VAL A 29 2.95 -0.29 -18.06
CA VAL A 29 2.04 -1.33 -18.54
C VAL A 29 0.63 -0.81 -18.62
N ASN A 30 0.04 -0.94 -19.82
CA ASN A 30 -1.38 -0.77 -20.06
C ASN A 30 -1.95 -2.10 -20.57
N SER A 31 -2.58 -2.84 -19.66
CA SER A 31 -3.08 -4.18 -19.96
C SER A 31 -4.26 -4.54 -19.06
N PRO A 32 -5.24 -5.32 -19.54
CA PRO A 32 -6.35 -5.85 -18.75
C PRO A 32 -5.92 -6.48 -17.42
N SER A 33 -4.95 -7.41 -17.43
CA SER A 33 -4.62 -8.22 -16.25
C SER A 33 -3.15 -8.67 -16.22
N PRO A 34 -2.19 -7.74 -16.02
CA PRO A 34 -0.78 -8.09 -15.92
C PRO A 34 -0.47 -8.77 -14.59
N ILE A 35 0.45 -9.73 -14.63
CA ILE A 35 1.01 -10.37 -13.45
C ILE A 35 2.51 -10.08 -13.41
N PHE A 36 2.97 -9.53 -12.30
CA PHE A 36 4.38 -9.22 -12.07
C PHE A 36 4.94 -10.14 -10.98
N MET A 37 5.99 -10.89 -11.31
CA MET A 37 6.85 -11.62 -10.40
C MET A 37 8.26 -11.06 -10.51
N VAL A 38 8.64 -10.22 -9.55
CA VAL A 38 9.87 -9.43 -9.67
C VAL A 38 10.76 -9.63 -8.46
N ASN A 39 12.00 -10.05 -8.72
CA ASN A 39 13.09 -10.03 -7.76
C ASN A 39 14.18 -9.09 -8.28
N SER A 40 14.20 -7.87 -7.76
CA SER A 40 15.13 -6.83 -8.20
C SER A 40 15.41 -5.83 -7.09
N PRO A 41 16.54 -5.10 -7.12
CA PRO A 41 16.89 -4.13 -6.10
C PRO A 41 15.83 -3.02 -5.89
N SER A 42 15.37 -2.41 -6.97
CA SER A 42 14.52 -1.21 -6.89
C SER A 42 13.61 -1.09 -8.12
N PRO A 43 12.61 -1.98 -8.28
CA PRO A 43 11.72 -1.92 -9.43
C PRO A 43 10.75 -0.75 -9.30
N ILE A 44 10.39 -0.16 -10.44
CA ILE A 44 9.37 0.88 -10.53
C ILE A 44 8.24 0.36 -11.41
N PHE A 45 7.01 0.42 -10.90
CA PHE A 45 5.81 0.01 -11.62
C PHE A 45 4.90 1.22 -11.86
N MET A 46 4.59 1.48 -13.13
CA MET A 46 3.58 2.42 -13.59
C MET A 46 2.54 1.62 -14.36
N VAL A 47 1.41 1.31 -13.72
CA VAL A 47 0.43 0.37 -14.25
C VAL A 47 -0.95 0.99 -14.32
N ASN A 48 -1.52 0.97 -15.53
CA ASN A 48 -2.94 1.23 -15.77
C ASN A 48 -3.59 -0.08 -16.22
N SER A 49 -4.41 -0.67 -15.35
CA SER A 49 -4.93 -2.01 -15.57
C SER A 49 -6.20 -2.27 -14.76
N PRO A 50 -7.22 -2.94 -15.32
CA PRO A 50 -8.34 -3.50 -14.57
C PRO A 50 -7.94 -4.26 -13.29
N SER A 51 -7.01 -5.22 -13.39
CA SER A 51 -6.72 -6.13 -12.26
C SER A 51 -5.26 -6.63 -12.28
N PRO A 52 -4.28 -5.77 -11.99
CA PRO A 52 -2.89 -6.16 -11.92
C PRO A 52 -2.57 -6.90 -10.61
N ILE A 53 -1.70 -7.90 -10.70
CA ILE A 53 -1.20 -8.65 -9.55
C ILE A 53 0.30 -8.44 -9.44
N PHE A 54 0.77 -8.03 -8.27
CA PHE A 54 2.18 -7.82 -7.98
C PHE A 54 2.65 -8.80 -6.90
N MET A 55 3.69 -9.58 -7.23
CA MET A 55 4.46 -10.41 -6.32
C MET A 55 5.91 -9.92 -6.37
N VAL A 56 6.33 -9.15 -5.38
CA VAL A 56 7.61 -8.43 -5.43
C VAL A 56 8.45 -8.72 -4.21
N ASN A 57 9.68 -9.17 -4.46
CA ASN A 57 10.74 -9.25 -3.46
C ASN A 57 11.86 -8.29 -3.87
N SER A 58 11.99 -7.18 -3.15
CA SER A 58 12.91 -6.12 -3.54
C SER A 58 13.24 -5.19 -2.37
N PRO A 59 14.46 -4.66 -2.25
CA PRO A 59 14.82 -3.60 -1.31
C PRO A 59 13.85 -2.41 -1.26
N SER A 60 13.53 -1.82 -2.42
CA SER A 60 12.81 -0.54 -2.48
C SER A 60 11.94 -0.41 -3.74
N PRO A 61 10.85 -1.17 -3.86
CA PRO A 61 9.93 -1.08 -4.96
C PRO A 61 9.05 0.18 -4.85
N ILE A 62 8.73 0.77 -5.99
CA ILE A 62 7.78 1.87 -6.10
C ILE A 62 6.63 1.45 -6.99
N PHE A 63 5.40 1.59 -6.50
CA PHE A 63 4.18 1.28 -7.22
C PHE A 63 3.36 2.55 -7.45
N MET A 64 3.06 2.85 -8.71
CA MET A 64 2.10 3.85 -9.16
C MET A 64 1.02 3.14 -9.97
N VAL A 65 -0.13 2.91 -9.35
CA VAL A 65 -1.17 2.03 -9.93
C VAL A 65 -2.51 2.75 -10.00
N ASN A 66 -3.07 2.78 -11.20
CA ASN A 66 -4.47 3.14 -11.44
C ASN A 66 -5.21 1.88 -11.89
N SER A 67 -6.09 1.36 -11.04
CA SER A 67 -6.71 0.07 -11.27
C SER A 67 -8.00 -0.13 -10.47
N PRO A 68 -9.06 -0.71 -11.04
CA PRO A 68 -10.20 -1.25 -10.32
C PRO A 68 -9.84 -2.08 -9.07
N SER A 69 -9.00 -3.10 -9.23
CA SER A 69 -8.75 -4.10 -8.17
C SER A 69 -7.33 -4.66 -8.22
N PRO A 70 -6.30 -3.86 -7.86
CA PRO A 70 -4.92 -4.33 -7.81
C PRO A 70 -4.67 -5.14 -6.54
N ILE A 71 -3.84 -6.18 -6.67
CA ILE A 71 -3.40 -7.02 -5.55
C ILE A 71 -1.88 -6.89 -5.41
N PHE A 72 -1.42 -6.56 -4.21
CA PHE A 72 0.00 -6.43 -3.88
C PHE A 72 0.40 -7.46 -2.83
N MET A 73 1.40 -8.27 -3.14
CA MET A 73 2.12 -9.16 -2.24
C MET A 73 3.59 -8.75 -2.25
N VAL A 74 4.03 -8.04 -1.22
CA VAL A 74 5.36 -7.39 -1.21
C VAL A 74 6.15 -7.77 0.02
N ASN A 75 7.36 -8.28 -0.20
CA ASN A 75 8.39 -8.42 0.81
C ASN A 75 9.54 -7.46 0.47
N SER A 76 9.70 -6.42 1.29
CA SER A 76 10.60 -5.31 0.97
C SER A 76 10.99 -4.53 2.21
N PRO A 77 12.24 -4.07 2.37
CA PRO A 77 12.66 -3.05 3.32
C PRO A 77 11.77 -1.80 3.34
N SER A 78 11.58 -1.15 2.18
CA SER A 78 10.91 0.16 2.12
C SER A 78 10.11 0.34 0.83
N PRO A 79 8.97 -0.36 0.67
CA PRO A 79 8.09 -0.21 -0.47
C PRO A 79 7.25 1.07 -0.36
N ILE A 80 7.02 1.70 -1.50
CA ILE A 80 6.15 2.88 -1.62
C ILE A 80 4.98 2.55 -2.54
N PHE A 81 3.77 2.77 -2.07
CA PHE A 81 2.54 2.55 -2.82
C PHE A 81 1.79 3.87 -3.03
N MET A 82 1.53 4.21 -4.30
CA MET A 82 0.64 5.28 -4.72
C MET A 82 -0.47 4.65 -5.57
N VAL A 83 -1.65 4.49 -4.98
CA VAL A 83 -2.74 3.68 -5.58
C VAL A 83 -4.04 4.44 -5.63
N ASN A 84 -4.59 4.56 -6.84
CA ASN A 84 -5.95 5.01 -7.09
C ASN A 84 -6.78 3.81 -7.55
N SER A 85 -7.69 3.35 -6.70
CA SER A 85 -8.40 2.09 -6.94
C SER A 85 -9.70 1.96 -6.17
N PRO A 86 -10.81 1.47 -6.77
CA PRO A 86 -11.99 0.97 -6.08
C PRO A 86 -11.70 0.07 -4.87
N SER A 87 -10.93 -0.99 -5.05
CA SER A 87 -10.74 -2.03 -4.04
C SER A 87 -9.34 -2.68 -4.11
N PRO A 88 -8.28 -1.96 -3.72
CA PRO A 88 -6.94 -2.50 -3.67
C PRO A 88 -6.74 -3.37 -2.43
N ILE A 89 -5.95 -4.44 -2.59
CA ILE A 89 -5.57 -5.34 -1.50
C ILE A 89 -4.05 -5.30 -1.35
N PHE A 90 -3.59 -5.04 -0.13
CA PHE A 90 -2.18 -5.00 0.23
C PHE A 90 -1.85 -6.08 1.27
N MET A 91 -0.89 -6.93 0.94
CA MET A 91 -0.24 -7.88 1.84
C MET A 91 1.26 -7.55 1.87
N VAL A 92 1.72 -6.90 2.94
CA VAL A 92 3.06 -6.32 2.98
C VAL A 92 3.81 -6.74 4.24
N ASN A 93 4.99 -7.32 4.04
CA ASN A 93 5.98 -7.57 5.07
C ASN A 93 7.17 -6.63 4.82
N SER A 94 7.34 -5.63 5.69
CA SER A 94 8.31 -4.57 5.44
C SER A 94 8.72 -3.82 6.70
N PRO A 95 10.01 -3.49 6.91
CA PRO A 95 10.49 -2.49 7.87
C PRO A 95 9.69 -1.19 7.89
N SER A 96 9.57 -0.50 6.75
CA SER A 96 8.97 0.84 6.69
C SER A 96 8.21 1.09 5.38
N PRO A 97 7.03 0.47 5.19
CA PRO A 97 6.21 0.69 4.02
C PRO A 97 5.44 2.01 4.12
N ILE A 98 5.28 2.68 2.98
CA ILE A 98 4.51 3.91 2.86
C ILE A 98 3.34 3.67 1.90
N PHE A 99 2.12 3.95 2.36
CA PHE A 99 0.90 3.82 1.59
C PHE A 99 0.24 5.17 1.39
N MET A 100 -0.01 5.52 0.13
CA MET A 100 -0.80 6.68 -0.28
C MET A 100 -1.93 6.17 -1.17
N VAL A 101 -3.13 6.05 -0.61
CA VAL A 101 -4.25 5.33 -1.23
C VAL A 101 -5.51 6.18 -1.28
N ASN A 102 -6.07 6.31 -2.48
CA ASN A 102 -7.41 6.84 -2.70
C ASN A 102 -8.32 5.71 -3.19
N SER A 103 -9.25 5.29 -2.33
CA SER A 103 -10.05 4.09 -2.59
C SER A 103 -11.37 4.03 -1.81
N PRO A 104 -12.49 3.64 -2.43
CA PRO A 104 -13.71 3.21 -1.76
C PRO A 104 -13.49 2.25 -0.59
N SER A 105 -12.77 1.14 -0.82
CA SER A 105 -12.67 0.04 0.15
C SER A 105 -11.31 -0.68 0.06
N PRO A 106 -10.21 -0.04 0.49
CA PRO A 106 -8.89 -0.66 0.52
C PRO A 106 -8.77 -1.59 1.72
N ILE A 107 -8.05 -2.70 1.52
CA ILE A 107 -7.72 -3.66 2.56
C ILE A 107 -6.21 -3.71 2.74
N PHE A 108 -5.76 -3.51 3.96
CA PHE A 108 -4.35 -3.55 4.34
C PHE A 108 -4.09 -4.68 5.34
N MET A 109 -3.16 -5.56 5.01
CA MET A 109 -2.61 -6.56 5.91
C MET A 109 -1.09 -6.36 5.97
N VAL A 110 -0.60 -5.77 7.07
CA VAL A 110 0.78 -5.25 7.17
C VAL A 110 1.48 -5.74 8.43
N ASN A 111 2.63 -6.38 8.26
CA ASN A 111 3.59 -6.62 9.33
C ASN A 111 4.80 -5.71 9.11
N SER A 112 4.98 -4.74 10.01
CA SER A 112 6.00 -3.73 9.84
C SER A 112 6.38 -3.06 11.17
N PRO A 113 7.66 -2.78 11.43
CA PRO A 113 8.12 -1.86 12.46
C PRO A 113 7.42 -0.48 12.49
N SER A 114 7.35 0.18 11.33
CA SER A 114 6.95 1.59 11.22
C SER A 114 6.22 1.89 9.89
N PRO A 115 5.02 1.31 9.66
CA PRO A 115 4.23 1.59 8.49
C PRO A 115 3.56 2.97 8.59
N ILE A 116 3.50 3.67 7.46
CA ILE A 116 2.81 4.95 7.33
C ILE A 116 1.66 4.79 6.34
N PHE A 117 0.46 5.14 6.78
CA PHE A 117 -0.76 5.09 5.97
C PHE A 117 -1.33 6.49 5.79
N MET A 118 -1.50 6.91 4.54
CA MET A 118 -2.25 8.10 4.15
C MET A 118 -3.40 7.66 3.22
N VAL A 119 -4.61 7.56 3.77
CA VAL A 119 -5.74 6.89 3.11
C VAL A 119 -6.96 7.79 3.05
N ASN A 120 -7.48 8.02 1.85
CA ASN A 120 -8.78 8.63 1.62
C ASN A 120 -9.75 7.53 1.20
N SER A 121 -10.69 7.19 2.07
CA SER A 121 -11.58 6.05 1.83
C SER A 121 -12.88 6.08 2.64
N PRO A 122 -14.04 5.81 2.04
CA PRO A 122 -15.28 5.48 2.75
C PRO A 122 -15.12 4.39 3.83
N SER A 123 -14.52 3.25 3.49
CA SER A 123 -14.48 2.08 4.38
C SER A 123 -13.17 1.29 4.27
N PRO A 124 -12.05 1.85 4.73
CA PRO A 124 -10.77 1.16 4.74
C PRO A 124 -10.71 0.15 5.88
N ILE A 125 -10.07 -0.98 5.62
CA ILE A 125 -9.83 -2.04 6.60
C ILE A 125 -8.32 -2.17 6.82
N PHE A 126 -7.89 -2.06 8.07
CA PHE A 126 -6.50 -2.20 8.46
C PHE A 126 -6.32 -3.35 9.43
N MET A 127 -5.44 -4.30 9.07
CA MET A 127 -4.95 -5.36 9.94
C MET A 127 -3.42 -5.21 10.03
N VAL A 128 -2.93 -4.63 11.13
CA VAL A 128 -1.54 -4.17 11.23
C VAL A 128 -0.89 -4.70 12.51
N ASN A 129 0.22 -5.40 12.38
CA ASN A 129 1.11 -5.69 13.51
C ASN A 129 2.35 -4.80 13.38
N SER A 130 2.49 -3.86 14.31
CA SER A 130 3.54 -2.86 14.25
C SER A 130 3.86 -2.25 15.61
N PRO A 131 5.14 -2.12 15.99
CA PRO A 131 5.59 -1.25 17.08
C PRO A 131 4.99 0.16 16.99
N SER A 132 5.19 0.88 15.88
CA SER A 132 4.84 2.30 15.78
C SER A 132 4.20 2.67 14.43
N PRO A 133 2.96 2.25 14.17
CA PRO A 133 2.24 2.59 12.95
C PRO A 133 1.68 4.01 13.01
N ILE A 134 1.70 4.71 11.87
CA ILE A 134 1.11 6.04 11.72
C ILE A 134 -0.04 5.97 10.71
N PHE A 135 -1.22 6.42 11.13
CA PHE A 135 -2.42 6.45 10.31
C PHE A 135 -2.92 7.89 10.13
N MET A 136 -3.00 8.35 8.89
CA MET A 136 -3.69 9.57 8.48
C MET A 136 -4.83 9.18 7.54
N VAL A 137 -6.03 9.04 8.09
CA VAL A 137 -7.17 8.42 7.40
C VAL A 137 -8.35 9.38 7.33
N ASN A 138 -8.79 9.73 6.13
CA ASN A 138 -10.04 10.43 5.91
C ASN A 138 -11.13 9.41 5.57
N SER A 139 -11.93 9.03 6.57
CA SER A 139 -12.92 7.97 6.41
C SER A 139 -14.09 8.09 7.38
N PRO A 140 -15.34 7.98 6.91
CA PRO A 140 -16.51 7.88 7.78
C PRO A 140 -16.59 6.57 8.58
N SER A 141 -16.03 5.48 8.06
CA SER A 141 -16.19 4.12 8.62
C SER A 141 -14.92 3.26 8.49
N PRO A 142 -13.79 3.64 9.11
CA PRO A 142 -12.59 2.84 9.09
C PRO A 142 -12.66 1.69 10.11
N ILE A 143 -12.13 0.53 9.73
CA ILE A 143 -11.98 -0.63 10.61
C ILE A 143 -10.49 -0.82 10.91
N PHE A 144 -10.14 -0.87 12.19
CA PHE A 144 -8.76 -1.06 12.64
C PHE A 144 -8.64 -2.29 13.53
N MET A 145 -7.75 -3.20 13.14
CA MET A 145 -7.26 -4.31 13.95
C MET A 145 -5.74 -4.16 14.05
N VAL A 146 -5.30 -3.34 15.00
CA VAL A 146 -3.90 -2.93 15.15
C VAL A 146 -3.31 -3.50 16.43
N ASN A 147 -2.29 -4.33 16.30
CA ASN A 147 -1.46 -4.79 17.41
C ASN A 147 -0.21 -3.90 17.48
N SER A 148 -0.24 -2.91 18.37
CA SER A 148 0.82 -1.91 18.50
C SER A 148 0.91 -1.34 19.91
N PRO A 149 2.12 -1.20 20.48
CA PRO A 149 2.32 -0.46 21.72
C PRO A 149 2.18 1.06 21.55
N SER A 150 2.47 1.63 20.38
CA SER A 150 2.48 3.09 20.16
C SER A 150 1.91 3.51 18.80
N PRO A 151 0.60 3.27 18.55
CA PRO A 151 -0.03 3.71 17.31
C PRO A 151 -0.39 5.20 17.34
N ILE A 152 -0.19 5.89 16.21
CA ILE A 152 -0.62 7.28 16.00
C ILE A 152 -1.79 7.29 15.02
N PHE A 153 -2.91 7.87 15.42
CA PHE A 153 -4.11 8.01 14.58
C PHE A 153 -4.49 9.48 14.40
N MET A 154 -4.64 9.90 13.14
CA MET A 154 -5.25 11.15 12.72
C MET A 154 -6.40 10.82 11.76
N VAL A 155 -7.61 10.70 12.30
CA VAL A 155 -8.78 10.25 11.54
C VAL A 155 -9.83 11.35 11.47
N ASN A 156 -10.18 11.80 10.26
CA ASN A 156 -11.21 12.81 10.04
C ASN A 156 -12.57 12.12 9.81
N ARG A 157 -13.59 12.54 10.58
CA ARG A 157 -15.01 12.09 10.58
C ARG A 157 -15.25 10.66 11.08
N LEU A 158 -15.35 10.46 12.39
CA LEU A 158 -15.69 9.16 12.99
C LEU A 158 -17.20 9.02 13.23
N ARG A 159 -17.84 7.93 12.76
CA ARG A 159 -19.13 7.48 13.30
C ARG A 159 -19.06 6.22 14.16
N HIS A 160 -18.08 5.33 13.96
CA HIS A 160 -17.94 4.11 14.77
C HIS A 160 -16.46 3.74 14.92
N TYR A 161 -16.02 3.55 16.17
CA TYR A 161 -14.69 3.04 16.50
C TYR A 161 -14.86 1.83 17.41
N ARG A 162 -14.30 0.67 17.05
CA ARG A 162 -14.31 -0.54 17.88
C ARG A 162 -12.87 -0.95 18.15
N LEU A 163 -12.37 -0.63 19.34
CA LEU A 163 -11.08 -1.11 19.82
C LEU A 163 -11.23 -2.56 20.29
N PRO A 164 -10.29 -3.47 19.94
CA PRO A 164 -10.06 -4.66 20.74
C PRO A 164 -9.47 -4.27 22.10
N SER A 165 -9.93 -4.95 23.14
CA SER A 165 -9.95 -4.54 24.55
C SER A 165 -8.61 -4.46 25.30
N SER A 166 -7.45 -4.25 24.65
CA SER A 166 -6.14 -4.46 25.29
C SER A 166 -5.15 -3.30 25.30
N LEU A 167 -5.54 -2.04 25.01
CA LEU A 167 -4.58 -0.92 24.94
C LEU A 167 -4.96 0.24 25.88
N LEU A 168 -4.39 0.17 27.08
CA LEU A 168 -4.31 1.24 28.06
C LEU A 168 -3.22 2.22 27.60
N CYS A 169 -3.62 3.42 27.14
CA CYS A 169 -2.83 4.61 26.74
C CYS A 169 -3.07 5.02 25.27
N LEU A 170 -4.28 5.50 24.99
CA LEU A 170 -4.59 6.20 23.73
C LEU A 170 -4.30 7.69 23.91
N GLN A 171 -3.35 8.24 23.16
CA GLN A 171 -3.33 9.67 22.87
C GLN A 171 -4.12 9.93 21.59
N LEU A 172 -5.44 9.78 21.68
CA LEU A 172 -6.35 10.09 20.59
C LEU A 172 -6.42 11.62 20.43
N ARG A 173 -5.66 12.21 19.50
CA ARG A 173 -5.94 13.58 19.05
C ARG A 173 -6.98 13.52 17.95
N ILE A 174 -8.25 13.66 18.33
CA ILE A 174 -9.31 14.00 17.38
C ILE A 174 -9.09 15.47 17.00
N VAL A 175 -8.52 15.73 15.83
CA VAL A 175 -8.52 17.08 15.24
C VAL A 175 -9.85 17.23 14.51
N THR A 176 -10.88 17.70 15.20
CA THR A 176 -12.08 18.18 14.52
C THR A 176 -11.76 19.52 13.85
N PRO A 177 -11.95 19.70 12.53
CA PRO A 177 -11.93 21.04 11.95
C PRO A 177 -13.03 21.89 12.61
N PRO A 178 -12.81 23.21 12.81
CA PRO A 178 -13.87 24.07 13.31
C PRO A 178 -15.06 23.97 12.36
N MET A 179 -16.23 23.65 12.91
CA MET A 179 -17.49 23.77 12.18
C MET A 179 -17.74 25.28 12.01
N CYS A 180 -17.75 25.77 10.77
CA CYS A 180 -18.42 27.02 10.44
C CYS A 180 -19.90 26.73 10.17
#